data_AF-A0A5D6Y2B7-F1
#
_entry.id   AF-A0A5D6Y2B7-F1
#
_cell.length_a   1.000
_cell.length_b   1.000
_cell.length_c   1.000
_cell.angle_alpha   90.00
_cell.angle_beta   90.00
_cell.angle_gamma   90.00
#
_symmetry.space_group_name_H-M   'P 1'
#
loop_
_entity.id
_entity.type
_entity.pdbx_description
1 polymer ?
#
loop_
_entity_poly.entity_id
_entity_poly.type
_entity_poly.pdbx_seq_one_letter_code
_entity_poly.pdbx_strand_id
1 'polypeptide(L)'
;MAAAGITTTRTAKYVISKVGAIETSFRVAADWLACIGQCVQDEASLRVAVLSRCQHYYELQDVMLDRASTRPLLLNTDLIWRDACSEHEECSGEEPERLRSFSTDSGSSGKRSTGSAPVSIRPTKRSIPDGGAHSVFAELKQAQHQQNRDMQLLKLELQERQLNLQEAEAAARTNAQR
;
A
#
# COMPACT_ATOMS: atom_id res chain seq x y z
N MET A 1 6.02 -47.85 15.08
CA MET A 1 5.61 -46.43 15.21
C MET A 1 4.15 -46.33 14.84
N ALA A 2 3.28 -46.02 15.81
CA ALA A 2 1.85 -45.92 15.59
C ALA A 2 1.56 -44.76 14.63
N ALA A 3 0.96 -45.05 13.48
CA ALA A 3 0.43 -44.03 12.58
C ALA A 3 -0.64 -43.25 13.35
N ALA A 4 -0.41 -41.95 13.56
CA ALA A 4 -1.24 -41.07 14.39
C ALA A 4 -2.64 -40.77 13.79
N GLY A 5 -3.37 -41.80 13.36
CA GLY A 5 -4.71 -41.68 12.75
C GLY A 5 -4.74 -40.90 11.43
N ILE A 6 -3.58 -40.66 10.80
CA ILE A 6 -3.50 -39.86 9.57
C ILE A 6 -3.85 -40.77 8.38
N THR A 7 -5.09 -40.66 7.92
CA THR A 7 -5.63 -41.45 6.79
C THR A 7 -5.13 -40.97 5.42
N THR A 8 -4.56 -39.76 5.35
CA THR A 8 -4.11 -39.13 4.10
C THR A 8 -2.59 -39.14 3.98
N THR A 9 -2.07 -39.62 2.86
CA THR A 9 -0.62 -39.60 2.58
C THR A 9 -0.11 -38.16 2.53
N ARG A 10 0.86 -37.83 3.39
CA ARG A 10 1.47 -36.49 3.44
C ARG A 10 2.69 -36.43 2.53
N THR A 11 2.53 -35.83 1.36
CA THR A 11 3.65 -35.50 0.47
C THR A 11 4.33 -34.20 0.94
N ALA A 12 5.65 -34.07 0.76
CA ALA A 12 6.40 -32.86 1.12
C ALA A 12 5.76 -31.57 0.53
N LYS A 13 5.31 -31.62 -0.73
CA LYS A 13 4.57 -30.53 -1.38
C LYS A 13 3.30 -30.13 -0.62
N TYR A 14 2.54 -31.12 -0.14
CA TYR A 14 1.32 -30.88 0.61
C TYR A 14 1.64 -30.22 1.97
N VAL A 15 2.70 -30.68 2.64
CA VAL A 15 3.16 -30.09 3.91
C VAL A 15 3.55 -28.62 3.71
N ILE A 16 4.40 -28.32 2.73
CA ILE A 16 4.85 -26.94 2.44
C ILE A 16 3.65 -26.04 2.11
N SER A 17 2.75 -26.51 1.25
CA SER A 17 1.53 -25.76 0.88
C SER A 17 0.64 -25.49 2.10
N LYS A 18 0.44 -26.51 2.96
CA LYS A 18 -0.39 -26.38 4.15
C LYS A 18 0.21 -25.41 5.17
N VAL A 19 1.53 -25.46 5.36
CA VAL A 19 2.26 -24.49 6.21
C VAL A 19 2.09 -23.08 5.66
N GLY A 20 2.31 -22.85 4.37
CA GLY A 20 2.14 -21.52 3.76
C GLY A 20 0.71 -20.98 3.86
N ALA A 21 -0.30 -21.85 3.75
CA ALA A 21 -1.70 -21.48 3.96
C ALA A 21 -1.97 -21.06 5.42
N ILE A 22 -1.43 -21.80 6.39
CA ILE A 22 -1.55 -21.48 7.82
C ILE A 22 -0.86 -20.15 8.13
N GLU A 23 0.38 -19.96 7.68
CA GLU A 23 1.13 -18.71 7.85
C GLU A 23 0.38 -17.51 7.25
N THR A 24 -0.23 -17.70 6.08
CA THR A 24 -1.03 -16.65 5.44
C THR A 24 -2.28 -16.32 6.25
N SER A 25 -3.01 -17.34 6.74
CA SER A 25 -4.19 -17.11 7.59
C SER A 25 -3.84 -16.35 8.88
N PHE A 26 -2.68 -16.63 9.47
CA PHE A 26 -2.19 -15.91 10.64
C PHE A 26 -1.94 -14.43 10.33
N ARG A 27 -1.25 -14.13 9.21
CA ARG A 27 -0.99 -12.73 8.80
C ARG A 27 -2.28 -11.95 8.59
N VAL A 28 -3.28 -12.56 7.95
CA VAL A 28 -4.61 -11.96 7.76
C VAL A 28 -5.29 -11.65 9.10
N ALA A 29 -5.20 -12.57 10.06
CA ALA A 29 -5.76 -12.35 11.40
C ALA A 29 -5.01 -11.25 12.17
N ALA A 30 -3.67 -11.22 12.08
CA ALA A 30 -2.83 -10.22 12.73
C ALA A 30 -3.04 -8.81 12.14
N ASP A 31 -3.10 -8.70 10.82
CA ASP A 31 -3.37 -7.45 10.11
C ASP A 31 -4.77 -6.92 10.43
N TRP A 32 -5.77 -7.81 10.45
CA TRP A 32 -7.12 -7.46 10.88
C TRP A 32 -7.15 -6.93 12.32
N LEU A 33 -6.42 -7.59 13.24
CA LEU A 33 -6.33 -7.17 14.63
C LEU A 33 -5.67 -5.79 14.77
N ALA A 34 -4.62 -5.52 13.98
CA ALA A 34 -3.92 -4.24 13.96
C ALA A 34 -4.79 -3.08 13.41
N CYS A 35 -5.67 -3.35 12.44
CA CYS A 35 -6.53 -2.33 11.82
C CYS A 35 -7.90 -2.19 12.51
N ILE A 36 -8.73 -3.23 12.41
CA ILE A 36 -10.15 -3.22 12.80
C ILE A 36 -10.33 -3.77 14.22
N GLY A 37 -9.42 -4.63 14.67
CA GLY A 37 -9.47 -5.18 16.03
C GLY A 37 -9.52 -4.12 17.12
N GLN A 38 -8.98 -2.93 16.88
CA GLN A 38 -8.99 -1.83 17.87
C GLN A 38 -10.36 -1.21 18.12
N CYS A 39 -11.34 -1.36 17.21
CA CYS A 39 -12.69 -0.83 17.43
C CYS A 39 -13.64 -1.86 18.07
N VAL A 40 -13.19 -3.09 18.29
CA VAL A 40 -13.97 -4.11 19.02
C VAL A 40 -13.70 -3.96 20.52
N GLN A 41 -14.70 -3.48 21.27
CA GLN A 41 -14.57 -3.23 22.71
C GLN A 41 -14.76 -4.49 23.57
N ASP A 42 -15.37 -5.55 23.04
CA ASP A 42 -15.58 -6.82 23.76
C ASP A 42 -14.50 -7.85 23.40
N GLU A 43 -13.79 -8.32 24.42
CA GLU A 43 -12.69 -9.28 24.28
C GLU A 43 -13.17 -10.65 23.75
N ALA A 44 -14.38 -11.08 24.15
CA ALA A 44 -14.93 -12.36 23.69
C ALA A 44 -15.25 -12.32 22.19
N SER A 45 -15.92 -11.26 21.73
CA SER A 45 -16.18 -11.00 20.31
C SER A 45 -14.88 -10.89 19.50
N LEU A 46 -13.86 -10.19 20.03
CA LEU A 46 -12.56 -10.07 19.40
C LEU A 46 -11.89 -11.44 19.23
N ARG A 47 -11.91 -12.28 20.27
CA ARG A 47 -11.33 -13.63 20.22
C ARG A 47 -12.03 -14.51 19.18
N VAL A 48 -13.36 -14.46 19.10
CA VAL A 48 -14.13 -15.19 18.09
C VAL A 48 -13.79 -14.71 16.68
N ALA A 49 -13.72 -13.39 16.48
CA ALA A 49 -13.37 -12.80 15.20
C ALA A 49 -11.95 -13.17 14.74
N VAL A 50 -10.98 -13.22 15.66
CA VAL A 50 -9.61 -13.70 15.37
C VAL A 50 -9.61 -15.18 15.00
N LEU A 51 -10.26 -16.03 15.80
CA LEU A 51 -10.28 -17.48 15.58
C LEU A 51 -11.02 -17.89 14.30
N SER A 52 -12.04 -17.12 13.88
CA SER A 52 -12.71 -17.33 12.58
C SER A 52 -11.79 -17.15 11.38
N ARG A 53 -10.73 -16.34 11.51
CA ARG A 53 -9.73 -16.11 10.45
C ARG A 53 -8.58 -17.10 10.55
N CYS A 54 -8.10 -17.35 11.76
CA CYS A 54 -7.03 -18.30 12.02
C CYS A 54 -7.33 -19.09 13.30
N GLN A 55 -7.70 -20.36 13.14
CA GLN A 55 -8.04 -21.25 14.26
C GLN A 55 -6.87 -21.45 15.22
N HIS A 56 -5.63 -21.39 14.72
CA HIS A 56 -4.40 -21.63 15.48
C HIS A 56 -3.70 -20.33 15.89
N TYR A 57 -4.40 -19.19 15.86
CA TYR A 57 -3.78 -17.88 16.05
C TYR A 57 -2.96 -17.78 17.34
N TYR A 58 -3.56 -18.11 18.48
CA TYR A 58 -2.90 -17.99 19.78
C TYR A 58 -1.80 -19.03 20.02
N GLU A 59 -1.84 -20.16 19.31
CA GLU A 59 -0.79 -21.18 19.36
C GLU A 59 0.42 -20.78 18.51
N LEU A 60 0.17 -20.07 17.41
CA LEU A 60 1.19 -19.61 16.47
C LEU A 60 1.80 -18.27 16.87
N GLN A 61 1.15 -17.51 17.76
CA GLN A 61 1.55 -16.15 18.11
C GLN A 61 3.01 -16.06 18.56
N ASP A 62 3.44 -16.93 19.47
CA ASP A 62 4.81 -16.91 20.02
C ASP A 62 5.88 -17.21 18.96
N VAL A 63 5.54 -18.04 17.97
CA VAL A 63 6.48 -18.46 16.90
C VAL A 63 6.48 -17.48 15.73
N MET A 64 5.34 -16.84 15.47
CA MET A 64 5.17 -15.96 14.31
C MET A 64 5.54 -14.51 14.61
N LEU A 65 5.38 -14.02 15.86
CA LEU A 65 5.79 -12.67 16.24
C LEU A 65 7.30 -12.43 16.07
N ASP A 66 8.14 -13.44 16.29
CA ASP A 66 9.60 -13.34 16.17
C ASP A 66 10.10 -13.42 14.71
N ARG A 67 9.23 -13.77 13.76
CA ARG A 67 9.60 -13.88 12.34
C ARG A 67 9.34 -12.58 11.59
N ALA A 68 10.34 -12.08 10.86
CA ALA A 68 10.17 -10.98 9.88
C ALA A 68 9.05 -11.23 8.83
N SER A 69 8.58 -12.48 8.68
CA SER A 69 7.46 -12.92 7.84
C SER A 69 6.09 -12.41 8.31
N THR A 70 5.91 -12.02 9.58
CA THR A 70 4.64 -11.42 10.08
C THR A 70 4.49 -9.94 9.81
N ARG A 71 5.46 -9.34 9.09
CA ARG A 71 5.26 -8.01 8.53
C ARG A 71 3.98 -7.97 7.68
N PRO A 72 3.23 -6.86 7.74
CA PRO A 72 2.07 -6.64 6.88
C PRO A 72 2.43 -6.91 5.41
N LEU A 73 1.49 -7.49 4.67
CA LEU A 73 1.69 -7.92 3.28
C LEU A 73 2.01 -6.75 2.34
N LEU A 74 1.57 -5.53 2.70
CA LEU A 74 1.83 -4.31 1.96
C LEU A 74 1.84 -3.14 2.93
N LEU A 75 2.87 -2.31 2.85
CA LEU A 75 3.01 -1.06 3.59
C LEU A 75 2.96 0.12 2.61
N ASN A 76 2.54 1.29 3.10
CA ASN A 76 2.57 2.54 2.31
C ASN A 76 4.00 2.96 1.90
N THR A 77 5.02 2.37 2.55
CA THR A 77 6.44 2.56 2.22
C THR A 77 6.93 1.63 1.11
N ASP A 78 6.19 0.57 0.79
CA ASP A 78 6.63 -0.43 -0.19
C ASP A 78 6.69 0.17 -1.59
N LEU A 79 7.74 -0.18 -2.33
CA LEU A 79 8.03 0.39 -3.65
C LEU A 79 6.93 0.09 -4.67
N ILE A 80 6.24 -1.05 -4.51
CA ILE A 80 5.11 -1.49 -5.34
C ILE A 80 3.91 -0.53 -5.21
N TRP A 81 3.71 0.07 -4.04
CA TRP A 81 2.67 1.08 -3.82
C TRP A 81 3.02 2.42 -4.48
N ARG A 82 4.31 2.77 -4.50
CA ARG A 82 4.82 4.04 -5.02
C ARG A 82 4.74 4.12 -6.55
N ASP A 83 5.01 3.00 -7.22
CA ASP A 83 4.99 2.90 -8.69
C ASP A 83 3.55 3.06 -9.24
N ALA A 84 2.57 2.43 -8.60
CA ALA A 84 1.16 2.52 -9.00
C ALA A 84 0.49 3.90 -8.78
N CYS A 85 1.16 4.81 -8.08
CA CYS A 85 0.69 6.18 -7.85
C CYS A 85 1.54 7.25 -8.56
N SER A 86 2.59 6.85 -9.27
CA SER A 86 3.60 7.75 -9.85
C SER A 86 3.60 7.71 -11.38
N GLU A 87 2.42 7.68 -12.01
CA GLU A 87 2.28 7.90 -13.45
C GLU A 87 1.65 9.27 -13.71
N HIS A 88 2.50 10.31 -13.71
CA HIS A 88 2.24 11.56 -14.42
C HIS A 88 3.50 11.95 -15.18
N GLU A 89 3.89 11.10 -16.14
CA GLU A 89 4.93 11.44 -17.09
C GLU A 89 4.32 12.25 -18.24
N GLU A 90 4.91 13.41 -18.39
CA GLU A 90 4.68 14.47 -19.36
C GLU A 90 4.79 13.94 -20.79
N CYS A 91 3.86 14.37 -21.65
CA CYS A 91 3.91 14.11 -23.09
C CYS A 91 5.03 14.94 -23.72
N SER A 92 6.12 14.30 -24.14
CA SER A 92 6.97 14.82 -25.22
C SER A 92 7.58 13.65 -25.98
N GLY A 93 7.22 13.55 -27.26
CA GLY A 93 7.61 12.45 -28.12
C GLY A 93 9.01 12.60 -28.71
N GLU A 94 9.69 11.47 -28.86
CA GLU A 94 10.59 11.16 -29.99
C GLU A 94 10.92 9.65 -30.00
N GLU A 95 10.70 9.02 -31.16
CA GLU A 95 10.99 7.63 -31.52
C GLU A 95 12.31 7.58 -32.36
N PRO A 96 12.84 6.43 -32.81
CA PRO A 96 13.64 5.45 -32.06
C PRO A 96 14.94 5.09 -32.83
N GLU A 97 16.13 5.18 -32.24
CA GLU A 97 17.36 4.76 -32.95
C GLU A 97 17.75 3.31 -32.67
N ARG A 98 18.00 2.61 -33.79
CA ARG A 98 18.04 1.15 -33.97
C ARG A 98 19.47 0.75 -34.29
N LEU A 99 20.18 0.08 -33.37
CA LEU A 99 21.49 -0.53 -33.65
C LEU A 99 21.52 -1.96 -33.07
N ARG A 100 21.20 -2.96 -33.90
CA ARG A 100 22.13 -3.82 -34.67
C ARG A 100 22.95 -4.82 -33.82
N SER A 101 22.37 -6.01 -33.73
CA SER A 101 22.92 -7.38 -33.76
C SER A 101 24.45 -7.62 -33.73
N PHE A 102 24.88 -8.56 -32.88
CA PHE A 102 25.97 -9.50 -33.19
C PHE A 102 25.47 -10.94 -32.98
N SER A 103 25.52 -11.72 -34.06
CA SER A 103 25.19 -13.15 -34.07
C SER A 103 26.45 -13.98 -33.85
N THR A 104 26.35 -15.05 -33.07
CA THR A 104 27.16 -16.25 -33.29
C THR A 104 26.31 -17.49 -33.02
N ASP A 105 26.27 -18.35 -34.02
CA ASP A 105 25.56 -19.62 -34.10
C ASP A 105 26.39 -20.77 -33.52
N SER A 106 25.72 -21.77 -32.95
CA SER A 106 25.93 -23.22 -33.12
C SER A 106 25.43 -24.00 -31.89
N GLY A 107 24.51 -24.93 -32.12
CA GLY A 107 23.65 -25.53 -31.09
C GLY A 107 24.09 -26.86 -30.48
N SER A 108 23.31 -27.32 -29.49
CA SER A 108 22.58 -28.60 -29.51
C SER A 108 21.90 -28.89 -28.16
N SER A 109 20.69 -29.45 -28.24
CA SER A 109 20.08 -30.41 -27.31
C SER A 109 19.68 -30.00 -25.88
N GLY A 110 18.45 -29.48 -25.77
CA GLY A 110 17.38 -30.05 -24.93
C GLY A 110 17.50 -29.96 -23.41
N LYS A 111 16.92 -28.91 -22.79
CA LYS A 111 16.41 -28.94 -21.40
C LYS A 111 15.14 -28.09 -21.23
N ARG A 112 14.15 -28.69 -20.58
CA ARG A 112 12.87 -28.12 -20.14
C ARG A 112 13.08 -26.84 -19.33
N SER A 113 12.31 -25.80 -19.63
CA SER A 113 12.04 -24.67 -18.75
C SER A 113 10.53 -24.49 -18.63
N THR A 114 9.99 -24.87 -17.48
CA THR A 114 8.75 -24.31 -16.96
C THR A 114 9.05 -22.88 -16.53
N GLY A 115 9.18 -21.98 -17.50
CA GLY A 115 9.06 -20.56 -17.27
C GLY A 115 7.57 -20.27 -17.14
N SER A 116 7.11 -19.95 -15.93
CA SER A 116 5.79 -19.33 -15.77
C SER A 116 5.81 -18.02 -16.56
N ALA A 117 5.18 -18.05 -17.73
CA ALA A 117 4.92 -16.85 -18.50
C ALA A 117 4.19 -15.84 -17.59
N PRO A 118 4.59 -14.56 -17.57
CA PRO A 118 3.79 -13.55 -16.91
C PRO A 118 2.42 -13.55 -17.58
N VAL A 119 1.36 -13.73 -16.78
CA VAL A 119 -0.01 -13.56 -17.25
C VAL A 119 -0.13 -12.11 -17.71
N SER A 120 -0.06 -11.90 -19.02
CA SER A 120 -0.35 -10.62 -19.64
C SER A 120 -1.83 -10.36 -19.46
N ILE A 121 -2.18 -9.70 -18.37
CA ILE A 121 -3.50 -9.09 -18.21
C ILE A 121 -3.46 -7.87 -19.13
N ARG A 122 -3.78 -8.08 -20.41
CA ARG A 122 -4.15 -6.97 -21.29
C ARG A 122 -5.35 -6.28 -20.63
N PRO A 123 -5.29 -4.97 -20.33
CA PRO A 123 -6.49 -4.25 -19.98
C PRO A 123 -7.39 -4.29 -21.22
N THR A 124 -8.46 -5.08 -21.16
CA THR A 124 -9.58 -4.85 -22.06
C THR A 124 -10.03 -3.43 -21.79
N LYS A 125 -9.90 -2.56 -22.81
CA LYS A 125 -10.55 -1.24 -22.85
C LYS A 125 -12.05 -1.48 -22.65
N ARG A 126 -12.48 -1.53 -21.40
CA ARG A 126 -13.87 -1.27 -21.06
C ARG A 126 -14.02 0.22 -21.26
N SER A 127 -14.60 0.59 -22.39
CA SER A 127 -15.18 1.91 -22.59
C SER A 127 -16.07 2.20 -21.39
N ILE A 128 -15.62 3.07 -20.50
CA ILE A 128 -16.41 3.55 -19.37
C ILE A 128 -17.57 4.34 -20.00
N PRO A 129 -18.84 3.95 -19.79
CA PRO A 129 -19.95 4.74 -20.26
C PRO A 129 -19.91 6.09 -19.55
N ASP A 130 -20.00 7.13 -20.36
CA ASP A 130 -20.24 8.51 -19.95
C ASP A 130 -21.46 8.54 -19.01
N GLY A 131 -21.20 8.77 -17.73
CA GLY A 131 -22.17 8.55 -16.66
C GLY A 131 -21.83 9.46 -15.51
N GLY A 132 -22.34 10.69 -15.57
CA GLY A 132 -22.19 11.71 -14.56
C GLY A 132 -22.54 11.21 -13.16
N ALA A 133 -21.50 10.93 -12.38
CA ALA A 133 -21.58 10.77 -10.94
C ALA A 133 -20.31 11.40 -10.37
N HIS A 134 -20.47 12.55 -9.70
CA HIS A 134 -19.42 13.13 -8.89
C HIS A 134 -18.88 12.05 -7.94
N SER A 135 -17.63 11.64 -8.16
CA SER A 135 -16.95 10.76 -7.23
C SER A 135 -16.76 11.55 -5.94
N VAL A 136 -17.47 11.17 -4.87
CA VAL A 136 -17.35 11.76 -3.51
C VAL A 136 -15.89 11.87 -3.08
N PHE A 137 -15.05 10.94 -3.55
CA PHE A 137 -13.61 10.96 -3.32
C PHE A 137 -12.89 12.13 -4.01
N ALA A 138 -13.29 12.50 -5.23
CA ALA A 138 -12.74 13.66 -5.94
C ALA A 138 -13.10 14.97 -5.23
N GLU A 139 -14.34 15.08 -4.75
CA GLU A 139 -14.81 16.24 -4.00
C GLU A 139 -14.06 16.39 -2.66
N LEU A 140 -13.87 15.30 -1.93
CA LEU A 140 -13.09 15.29 -0.69
C LEU A 140 -11.64 15.74 -0.92
N LYS A 141 -11.00 15.24 -1.99
CA LYS A 141 -9.63 15.62 -2.35
C LYS A 141 -9.53 17.10 -2.73
N GLN A 142 -10.52 17.62 -3.45
CA GLN A 142 -10.61 19.04 -3.76
C GLN A 142 -10.80 19.90 -2.50
N ALA A 143 -11.68 19.47 -1.59
CA ALA A 143 -11.90 20.16 -0.31
C ALA A 143 -10.63 20.21 0.54
N GLN A 144 -9.86 19.12 0.60
CA GLN A 144 -8.58 19.09 1.30
C GLN A 144 -7.58 20.08 0.68
N HIS A 145 -7.50 20.15 -0.65
CA HIS A 145 -6.61 21.09 -1.31
C HIS A 145 -7.04 22.54 -1.08
N GLN A 146 -8.36 22.80 -1.08
CA GLN A 146 -8.92 24.11 -0.75
C GLN A 146 -8.56 24.53 0.68
N GLN A 147 -8.74 23.64 1.66
CA GLN A 147 -8.39 23.90 3.05
C GLN A 147 -6.89 24.25 3.21
N ASN A 148 -6.01 23.57 2.48
CA ASN A 148 -4.58 23.88 2.50
C ASN A 148 -4.28 25.27 1.94
N ARG A 149 -4.98 25.68 0.87
CA ARG A 149 -4.84 27.03 0.29
C ARG A 149 -5.34 28.10 1.26
N ASP A 150 -6.50 27.88 1.87
CA ASP A 150 -7.11 28.82 2.80
C ASP A 150 -6.22 29.02 4.04
N MET A 151 -5.59 27.95 4.53
CA MET A 151 -4.63 28.03 5.63
C MET A 151 -3.41 28.88 5.27
N GLN A 152 -2.90 28.78 4.03
CA GLN A 152 -1.77 29.60 3.59
C GLN A 152 -2.14 31.08 3.48
N LEU A 153 -3.34 31.38 2.96
CA LEU A 153 -3.85 32.76 2.89
C LEU A 153 -4.01 33.37 4.27
N LEU A 154 -4.58 32.63 5.23
CA LEU A 154 -4.77 33.10 6.59
C LEU A 154 -3.44 33.37 7.30
N LYS A 155 -2.41 32.56 7.01
CA LYS A 155 -1.05 32.80 7.50
C LYS A 155 -0.46 34.11 6.95
N LEU A 156 -0.64 34.38 5.65
CA LEU A 156 -0.18 35.61 5.02
C LEU A 156 -0.93 36.84 5.58
N GLU A 157 -2.25 36.74 5.77
CA GLU A 157 -3.04 37.83 6.34
C GLU A 157 -2.60 38.16 7.78
N LEU A 158 -2.34 37.14 8.61
CA LEU A 158 -1.80 37.36 9.95
C LEU A 158 -0.42 38.03 9.91
N GLN A 159 0.44 37.62 8.97
CA GLN A 159 1.76 38.21 8.80
C GLN A 159 1.67 39.68 8.38
N GLU A 160 0.76 40.02 7.47
CA GLU A 160 0.50 41.40 7.05
C GLU A 160 0.02 42.27 8.22
N ARG A 161 -0.93 41.77 9.02
CA ARG A 161 -1.41 42.49 10.21
C ARG A 161 -0.28 42.72 11.23
N GLN A 162 0.61 41.74 11.42
CA GLN A 162 1.76 41.90 12.31
C GLN A 162 2.72 42.99 11.82
N LEU A 163 3.00 43.03 10.53
CA LEU A 163 3.84 44.08 9.94
C LEU A 163 3.22 45.47 10.08
N ASN A 164 1.92 45.59 9.81
CA ASN A 164 1.22 46.88 9.98
C ASN A 164 1.25 47.39 11.43
N LEU A 165 1.12 46.48 12.41
CA LEU A 165 1.26 46.86 13.82
C LEU A 165 2.68 47.32 14.16
N GLN A 166 3.70 46.63 13.65
CA GLN A 166 5.10 47.04 13.83
C GLN A 166 5.39 48.40 13.19
N GLU A 167 4.86 48.65 12.00
CA GLU A 167 5.01 49.93 11.30
C GLU A 167 4.31 51.06 12.06
N ALA A 168 3.08 50.83 12.53
CA ALA A 168 2.35 51.80 13.36
C ALA A 168 3.10 52.11 14.67
N GLU A 169 3.68 51.10 15.32
CA GLU A 169 4.49 51.29 16.52
C GLU A 169 5.76 52.10 16.21
N ALA A 170 6.45 51.80 15.11
CA ALA A 170 7.63 52.56 14.68
C ALA A 170 7.29 54.03 14.36
N ALA A 171 6.15 54.28 13.70
CA ALA A 171 5.65 55.63 13.43
C ALA A 171 5.28 56.39 14.72
N ALA A 172 4.66 55.73 15.69
CA ALA A 172 4.33 56.33 16.98
C ALA A 172 5.60 56.71 17.77
N ARG A 173 6.63 55.84 17.74
CA ARG A 173 7.93 56.11 18.40
C ARG A 173 8.66 57.31 17.79
N THR A 174 8.63 57.45 16.47
CA THR A 174 9.27 58.60 15.80
C THR A 174 8.52 59.91 16.04
N ASN A 175 7.19 59.89 16.10
CA ASN A 175 6.40 61.08 16.47
C ASN A 175 6.57 61.49 17.94
N ALA A 176 6.79 60.55 18.87
CA ALA A 176 7.03 60.86 20.28
C ALA A 176 8.41 61.49 20.57
N GLN A 177 9.33 61.49 19.60
CA GLN A 177 10.68 62.07 19.72
C GLN A 177 10.80 63.46 19.08
N ARG A 178 9.72 63.99 18.51
CA ARG A 178 9.60 65.37 18.00
C ARG A 178 8.85 66.25 19.00
#